data_AF-A0A8S0ZJG5-F1
#
_entry.id   AF-A0A8S0ZJG5-F1
#
_cell.length_a   1.000
_cell.length_b   1.000
_cell.length_c   1.000
_cell.angle_alpha   90.00
_cell.angle_beta   90.00
_cell.angle_gamma   90.00
#
_symmetry.space_group_name_H-M   'P 1'
#
loop_
_entity.id
_entity.type
_entity.pdbx_description
1 polymer ?
#
loop_
_entity_poly.entity_id
_entity_poly.type
_entity_poly.pdbx_seq_one_letter_code
_entity_poly.pdbx_strand_id
1 'polypeptide(L)' 'MIRRPLTEITLKLDDLQEYETFRREQGNNSSSTHEMQEDIPPKSSTAGAKTTEEIHNRIGYAPKKKPSGPSTV' A
#
# COMPACT_ATOMS: atom_id res chain seq x y z
N MET A 1 22.63 1.22 22.90
CA MET A 1 22.11 -0.11 22.53
C MET A 1 22.13 -0.24 21.02
N ILE A 2 22.70 -1.31 20.49
CA ILE A 2 22.73 -1.56 19.04
C ILE A 2 21.41 -2.24 18.64
N ARG A 3 20.84 -1.84 17.50
CA ARG A 3 19.62 -2.44 16.96
C ARG A 3 19.94 -3.75 16.22
N ARG A 4 19.00 -4.69 16.21
CA ARG A 4 19.07 -5.90 15.38
C ARG A 4 18.87 -5.56 13.89
N PRO A 5 19.35 -6.39 12.97
CA PRO A 5 19.07 -6.25 11.53
C PRO A 5 17.58 -6.48 11.20
N LEU A 6 17.17 -5.99 10.03
CA LEU A 6 15.85 -6.28 9.46
C LEU A 6 15.75 -7.75 9.04
N THR A 7 14.53 -8.28 9.09
CA THR A 7 14.24 -9.63 8.62
C THR A 7 14.05 -9.62 7.10
N GLU A 8 14.73 -10.52 6.40
CA GLU A 8 14.56 -10.74 4.95
C GLU A 8 13.52 -11.84 4.71
N ILE A 9 12.64 -11.62 3.72
CA ILE A 9 11.66 -12.62 3.28
C ILE A 9 12.26 -13.35 2.08
N THR A 10 12.40 -14.66 2.18
CA THR A 10 12.95 -15.52 1.12
C THR A 10 11.88 -16.45 0.58
N LEU A 11 11.90 -16.72 -0.73
CA LEU A 11 11.05 -17.71 -1.35
C LEU A 11 11.46 -19.13 -0.92
N LYS A 12 10.48 -19.93 -0.54
CA LYS A 12 10.63 -21.32 -0.09
C LYS A 12 10.01 -22.27 -1.10
N LEU A 13 10.36 -23.55 -0.98
CA LEU A 13 9.70 -24.60 -1.77
C LEU A 13 8.22 -24.75 -1.43
N ASP A 14 7.82 -24.39 -0.21
CA ASP A 14 6.41 -24.41 0.21
C ASP A 14 5.55 -23.42 -0.60
N ASP A 15 6.14 -22.31 -1.05
CA ASP A 15 5.46 -21.29 -1.86
C ASP A 15 5.07 -21.82 -3.25
N LEU A 16 5.66 -22.94 -3.69
CA LEU A 16 5.29 -23.60 -4.94
C LEU A 16 3.83 -24.11 -4.90
N GLN A 17 3.32 -24.46 -3.72
CA GLN A 17 1.94 -24.90 -3.56
C GLN A 17 0.94 -23.78 -3.89
N GLU A 18 1.28 -22.53 -3.55
CA GLU A 18 0.47 -21.34 -3.86
C GLU A 18 0.36 -21.13 -5.38
N TYR A 19 1.47 -21.33 -6.10
CA TYR A 19 1.48 -21.29 -7.55
C TYR A 19 0.60 -22.39 -8.18
N GLU A 20 0.69 -23.63 -7.67
CA GLU A 20 -0.12 -24.73 -8.16
C GLU A 20 -1.62 -24.51 -7.92
N THR A 21 -2.00 -23.93 -6.77
CA THR A 21 -3.38 -23.53 -6.51
C THR A 21 -3.85 -22.46 -7.50
N PHE A 22 -3.06 -21.40 -7.69
CA PHE A 22 -3.38 -20.32 -8.63
C PHE A 22 -3.54 -20.86 -10.07
N ARG A 23 -2.64 -21.74 -10.50
CA ARG A 23 -2.69 -22.34 -11.84
C ARG A 23 -3.94 -23.20 -12.04
N ARG A 24 -4.36 -23.97 -11.04
CA ARG A 24 -5.60 -24.76 -11.09
C ARG A 24 -6.84 -23.86 -11.16
N GLU A 25 -6.86 -22.79 -10.39
CA GLU A 25 -7.96 -21.82 -10.39
C GLU A 25 -8.06 -21.08 -11.73
N GLN A 26 -6.94 -20.71 -12.34
CA GLN A 26 -6.92 -20.09 -13.67
C GLN A 26 -7.43 -21.04 -14.77
N GLY A 27 -7.07 -22.34 -14.71
CA GLY A 27 -7.59 -23.35 -15.64
C GLY A 27 -9.11 -23.53 -15.55
N ASN A 28 -9.67 -23.46 -14.34
CA ASN A 28 -11.10 -23.65 -14.09
C ASN A 28 -11.95 -22.40 -14.41
N ASN A 29 -11.35 -21.21 -14.42
CA ASN A 29 -12.04 -19.92 -14.63
C ASN A 29 -11.75 -19.29 -16.02
N SER A 30 -11.35 -20.09 -17.00
CA SER A 30 -10.99 -19.65 -18.35
C SER A 30 -12.15 -19.05 -19.18
N SER A 31 -13.32 -18.83 -18.58
CA SER A 31 -14.44 -18.07 -19.15
C SER A 31 -14.61 -16.64 -18.61
N SER A 32 -13.83 -16.20 -17.61
CA SER A 32 -13.92 -14.83 -17.09
C SER A 32 -12.56 -14.12 -17.17
N THR A 33 -12.38 -13.35 -18.23
CA THR A 33 -11.64 -12.09 -18.30
C THR A 33 -10.33 -12.02 -17.49
N HIS A 34 -9.23 -12.15 -18.25
CA HIS A 34 -7.89 -11.75 -17.88
C HIS A 34 -7.83 -10.22 -17.65
N GLU A 35 -8.26 -9.77 -16.48
CA GLU A 35 -7.83 -8.50 -15.92
C GLU A 35 -6.73 -8.89 -14.93
N MET A 36 -5.48 -8.55 -15.26
CA MET A 36 -4.40 -8.52 -14.26
C MET A 36 -4.80 -7.50 -13.21
N GLN A 37 -5.55 -7.95 -12.20
CA GLN A 37 -5.72 -7.21 -10.97
C GLN A 37 -4.36 -7.27 -10.28
N GLU A 38 -3.48 -6.34 -10.65
CA GLU A 38 -2.41 -5.92 -9.75
C GLU A 38 -3.03 -5.82 -8.36
N ASP A 39 -2.41 -6.50 -7.39
CA ASP A 39 -2.67 -6.34 -5.97
C ASP A 39 -2.34 -4.88 -5.59
N ILE A 40 -3.21 -3.97 -6.00
CA ILE A 40 -3.31 -2.65 -5.41
C ILE A 40 -3.81 -2.98 -4.00
N PRO A 41 -3.00 -2.76 -2.95
CA PRO A 41 -3.48 -2.98 -1.58
C PRO A 41 -4.78 -2.21 -1.46
N PRO A 42 -5.85 -2.80 -0.88
CA PRO A 42 -7.14 -2.14 -0.81
C PRO A 42 -6.90 -0.77 -0.21
N LYS A 43 -7.09 0.28 -1.03
CA LYS A 43 -6.97 1.66 -0.58
C LYS A 43 -7.95 1.78 0.57
N SER A 44 -7.41 1.72 1.78
CA SER A 44 -8.17 1.87 3.01
C SER A 44 -8.61 3.33 3.10
N SER A 45 -9.62 3.70 2.34
CA SER A 45 -10.24 5.01 2.42
C SER A 45 -11.63 4.99 1.83
N THR A 46 -12.47 4.06 2.27
CA THR A 46 -13.93 4.21 2.27
C THR A 46 -14.36 5.05 3.47
N ALA A 47 -13.72 6.20 3.65
CA ALA A 47 -14.22 7.28 4.49
C ALA A 47 -14.08 8.52 3.61
N GLY A 48 -15.21 9.14 3.25
CA GLY A 48 -15.28 10.27 2.32
C GLY A 48 -14.15 11.28 2.52
N ALA A 49 -13.68 11.87 1.42
CA ALA A 49 -12.51 12.73 1.36
C ALA A 49 -12.39 13.67 2.58
N LYS A 50 -11.62 13.22 3.59
CA LYS A 50 -11.35 14.01 4.78
C LYS A 50 -10.51 15.19 4.36
N THR A 51 -10.87 16.37 4.84
CA THR A 51 -10.06 17.56 4.55
C THR A 51 -8.67 17.38 5.13
N THR A 52 -7.67 17.98 4.50
CA THR A 52 -6.27 17.90 4.96
C THR A 52 -6.13 18.36 6.41
N GLU A 53 -6.94 19.34 6.84
CA GLU A 53 -7.05 19.82 8.22
C GLU A 53 -7.48 18.70 9.19
N GLU A 54 -8.50 17.92 8.85
CA GLU A 54 -8.99 16.80 9.67
C GLU A 54 -7.90 15.72 9.82
N ILE A 55 -7.16 15.47 8.73
CA ILE A 55 -6.03 14.52 8.75
C ILE A 55 -4.94 15.02 9.70
N HIS A 56 -4.55 16.29 9.61
CA HIS A 56 -3.54 16.90 10.47
C HIS A 56 -3.90 16.79 11.96
N ASN A 57 -5.15 17.12 12.30
CA ASN A 57 -5.66 17.01 13.68
C ASN A 57 -5.64 15.56 14.18
N ARG A 58 -6.03 14.59 13.35
CA ARG A 58 -6.06 13.16 13.71
C ARG A 58 -4.67 12.59 14.01
N ILE A 59 -3.65 13.02 13.29
CA ILE A 59 -2.29 12.49 13.44
C ILE A 59 -1.39 13.36 14.33
N GLY A 60 -1.94 14.42 14.95
CA GLY A 60 -1.17 15.36 15.76
C GLY A 60 -0.10 16.13 14.97
N TYR A 61 -0.30 16.30 13.66
CA TYR A 61 0.65 17.01 12.82
C TYR A 61 0.37 18.52 12.85
N ALA A 62 1.32 19.28 13.41
CA ALA A 62 1.30 20.74 13.44
C ALA A 62 2.39 21.30 12.52
N PRO A 63 2.12 21.51 11.22
CA PRO A 63 3.11 22.05 10.31
C PRO A 63 3.51 23.47 10.75
N LYS A 64 4.80 23.68 11.00
CA LYS A 64 5.33 25.03 11.20
C LYS A 64 5.21 25.79 9.89
N LYS A 65 4.42 26.87 9.88
CA LYS A 65 4.36 27.79 8.74
C LYS A 65 5.79 28.27 8.48
N LYS A 66 6.37 27.88 7.33
CA LYS A 66 7.61 28.49 6.88
C LYS A 66 7.32 29.97 6.65
N PRO A 67 8.19 30.91 7.07
CA PRO A 67 8.01 32.29 6.68
C PRO A 67 8.00 32.32 5.14
N SER A 68 6.87 32.73 4.58
CA SER A 68 6.77 33.15 3.20
C SER A 68 7.73 34.32 3.05
N GLY A 69 8.95 34.04 2.59
CA GLY A 69 9.89 35.08 2.19
C GLY A 69 9.22 35.97 1.14
N PRO A 70 9.55 37.27 1.08
CA PRO A 70 8.90 38.18 0.15
C PRO A 70 9.10 37.68 -1.28
N SER A 71 7.99 37.44 -1.98
CA SER A 71 7.96 37.26 -3.42
C SER A 71 8.38 38.59 -4.04
N THR A 72 9.64 38.71 -4.46
CA THR A 72 10.11 39.84 -5.25
C THR A 72 9.43 39.78 -6.61
N VAL A 73 8.77 40.89 -6.96
CA VAL A 73 8.06 41.18 -8.21
C VAL A 73 9.00 41.17 -9.40
#